data_AF-A0A534C2A3-F1
#
_entry.id   AF-A0A534C2A3-F1
#
_cell.length_a   1.000
_cell.length_b   1.000
_cell.length_c   1.000
_cell.angle_alpha   90.00
_cell.angle_beta   90.00
_cell.angle_gamma   90.00
#
_symmetry.space_group_name_H-M   'P 1'
#
loop_
_entity.id
_entity.type
_entity.pdbx_description
1 polymer ?
#
loop_
_entity_poly.entity_id
_entity_poly.type
_entity_poly.pdbx_seq_one_letter_code
_entity_poly.pdbx_strand_id
1 'polypeptide(L)'
;MFCLLADVEIHRRTHNKFGLQDAMRAVTQQSGGLTVDWSVERVLRAGDAAVGTTALEDLYAQMKDTPVTPDLMALWRKLGVEPEGASVRLREDAPLTEVRVAIMRAPASRS
;
A
#
# COMPACT_ATOMS: atom_id res chain seq x y z
N MET A 1 7.25 1.48 7.10
CA MET A 1 7.01 2.57 6.13
C MET A 1 6.57 2.04 4.77
N PHE A 2 7.32 1.09 4.20
CA PHE A 2 7.03 0.46 2.91
C PHE A 2 5.54 0.12 2.69
N CYS A 3 4.90 -0.54 3.65
CA CYS A 3 3.51 -0.99 3.51
C CYS A 3 2.53 0.15 3.20
N LEU A 4 2.62 1.31 3.85
CA LEU A 4 1.71 2.43 3.57
C LEU A 4 1.91 2.97 2.15
N LEU A 5 3.16 3.14 1.73
CA LEU A 5 3.49 3.63 0.39
C LEU A 5 3.05 2.62 -0.68
N ALA A 6 3.27 1.33 -0.43
CA ALA A 6 2.80 0.26 -1.30
C ALA A 6 1.27 0.26 -1.41
N ASP A 7 0.56 0.36 -0.29
CA ASP A 7 -0.90 0.36 -0.27
C ASP A 7 -1.47 1.56 -1.05
N VAL A 8 -0.93 2.76 -0.80
CA VAL A 8 -1.29 3.97 -1.56
C VAL A 8 -1.02 3.81 -3.05
N GLU A 9 0.12 3.24 -3.44
CA GLU A 9 0.48 3.09 -4.85
C GLU A 9 -0.35 2.02 -5.56
N ILE A 10 -0.67 0.91 -4.90
CA ILE A 10 -1.59 -0.11 -5.42
C ILE A 10 -2.98 0.50 -5.62
N HIS A 11 -3.50 1.21 -4.62
CA HIS A 11 -4.77 1.92 -4.74
C HIS A 11 -4.77 2.92 -5.90
N ARG A 12 -3.69 3.69 -6.06
CA ARG A 12 -3.56 4.69 -7.13
C ARG A 12 -3.48 4.06 -8.52
N ARG A 13 -2.69 2.99 -8.70
CA ARG A 13 -2.52 2.30 -9.99
C ARG A 13 -3.73 1.46 -10.39
N THR A 14 -4.49 0.97 -9.40
CA THR A 14 -5.66 0.10 -9.63
C THR A 14 -6.99 0.84 -9.54
N HIS A 15 -6.98 2.17 -9.39
CA HIS A 15 -8.18 2.98 -9.18
C HIS A 15 -9.05 2.47 -8.02
N ASN A 16 -8.42 2.19 -6.89
CA ASN A 16 -9.02 1.65 -5.66
C ASN A 16 -9.69 0.27 -5.82
N LYS A 17 -9.37 -0.48 -6.87
CA LYS A 17 -9.87 -1.85 -7.05
C LYS A 17 -9.20 -2.84 -6.10
N PHE A 18 -7.92 -2.63 -5.79
CA PHE A 18 -7.13 -3.48 -4.90
C PHE A 18 -6.32 -2.62 -3.93
N GLY A 19 -5.95 -3.24 -2.81
CA GLY A 19 -4.97 -2.71 -1.85
C GLY A 19 -3.89 -3.74 -1.51
N LEU A 20 -2.96 -3.36 -0.64
CA LEU A 20 -1.86 -4.22 -0.19
C LEU A 20 -2.36 -5.52 0.47
N GLN A 21 -3.50 -5.47 1.16
CA GLN A 21 -4.10 -6.66 1.77
C GLN A 21 -4.50 -7.72 0.73
N ASP A 22 -4.96 -7.31 -0.46
CA ASP A 22 -5.31 -8.24 -1.53
C ASP A 22 -4.05 -8.91 -2.09
N ALA A 23 -2.98 -8.14 -2.30
CA ALA A 23 -1.68 -8.65 -2.71
C ALA A 23 -1.13 -9.67 -1.68
N MET A 24 -1.12 -9.32 -0.39
CA MET A 24 -0.60 -10.19 0.67
C MET A 24 -1.44 -11.47 0.87
N ARG A 25 -2.77 -11.38 0.71
CA ARG A 25 -3.64 -12.56 0.74
C ARG A 25 -3.32 -13.51 -0.40
N ALA A 26 -3.13 -12.99 -1.61
CA ALA A 26 -2.77 -13.80 -2.76
C ALA A 26 -1.39 -14.44 -2.60
N VAL A 27 -0.40 -13.72 -2.07
CA VAL A 27 0.92 -14.29 -1.73
C VAL A 27 0.76 -15.45 -0.75
N THR A 28 -0.02 -15.28 0.32
CA THR A 28 -0.21 -16.31 1.35
C THR A 28 -0.86 -17.58 0.78
N GLN A 29 -1.83 -17.42 -0.13
CA GLN A 29 -2.47 -18.53 -0.83
C GLN A 29 -1.50 -19.26 -1.78
N GLN A 30 -0.62 -18.52 -2.48
CA GLN A 30 0.33 -19.08 -3.43
C GLN A 30 1.56 -19.73 -2.76
N SER A 31 2.01 -19.21 -1.61
CA SER A 31 3.16 -19.76 -0.89
C SER A 31 2.83 -21.04 -0.13
N GLY A 32 1.55 -21.37 0.04
CA GLY A 32 1.10 -22.46 0.91
C GLY A 32 1.29 -22.16 2.40
N GLY A 33 1.42 -20.88 2.78
CA GLY A 33 1.72 -20.42 4.14
C GLY A 33 3.21 -20.08 4.37
N LEU A 34 3.65 -20.14 5.64
CA LEU A 34 5.02 -19.85 6.12
C LEU A 34 6.01 -21.03 5.93
N THR A 35 5.61 -22.09 5.24
CA THR A 35 6.34 -23.37 5.18
C THR A 35 7.44 -23.41 4.12
N VAL A 36 7.53 -22.41 3.24
CA VAL A 36 8.52 -22.33 2.17
C VAL A 36 9.20 -20.96 2.20
N ASP A 37 10.53 -20.94 2.26
CA ASP A 37 11.32 -19.71 2.30
C ASP A 37 11.30 -19.04 0.92
N TRP A 38 10.42 -18.06 0.72
CA TRP A 38 10.37 -17.26 -0.50
C TRP A 38 11.30 -16.06 -0.36
N SER A 39 12.12 -15.81 -1.38
CA SER A 39 12.89 -14.57 -1.43
C SER A 39 11.95 -13.36 -1.47
N VAL A 40 12.43 -12.21 -0.99
CA VAL A 40 11.65 -10.96 -0.98
C VAL A 40 11.19 -10.60 -2.39
N GLU A 41 12.06 -10.74 -3.40
CA GLU A 41 11.72 -10.46 -4.80
C GLU A 41 10.57 -11.34 -5.29
N ARG A 42 10.56 -12.62 -4.88
CA ARG A 42 9.48 -13.55 -5.25
C ARG A 42 8.16 -13.16 -4.59
N VAL A 43 8.19 -12.74 -3.32
CA VAL A 43 7.02 -12.23 -2.59
C VAL A 43 6.44 -10.99 -3.28
N LEU A 44 7.29 -10.01 -3.57
CA LEU A 44 6.88 -8.74 -4.19
C LEU A 44 6.27 -8.99 -5.57
N ARG A 45 6.94 -9.78 -6.41
CA ARG A 45 6.46 -10.15 -7.74
C ARG A 45 5.11 -10.86 -7.72
N ALA A 46 4.92 -11.80 -6.79
CA ALA A 46 3.65 -12.51 -6.67
C ALA A 46 2.52 -11.59 -6.19
N GLY A 47 2.81 -10.68 -5.27
CA GLY A 47 1.87 -9.65 -4.85
C GLY A 47 1.48 -8.72 -6.00
N ASP A 48 2.46 -8.22 -6.74
CA ASP A 48 2.29 -7.34 -7.90
C ASP A 48 1.48 -8.01 -9.01
N ALA A 49 1.77 -9.27 -9.33
CA ALA A 49 1.01 -10.07 -10.27
C ALA A 49 -0.46 -10.24 -9.85
N ALA A 50 -0.73 -10.39 -8.56
CA ALA A 50 -2.09 -10.58 -8.05
C ALA A 50 -2.98 -9.34 -8.17
N VAL A 51 -2.38 -8.14 -8.07
CA VAL A 51 -3.10 -6.86 -8.21
C VAL A 51 -2.93 -6.20 -9.58
N GLY A 52 -2.15 -6.82 -10.47
CA GLY A 52 -1.91 -6.35 -11.83
C GLY A 52 -1.07 -5.06 -11.89
N THR A 53 -0.11 -4.90 -10.98
CA THR A 53 0.78 -3.73 -10.93
C THR A 53 2.25 -4.14 -10.82
N THR A 54 3.16 -3.17 -10.71
CA THR A 54 4.58 -3.35 -10.35
C THR A 54 4.96 -2.51 -9.11
N ALA A 55 3.97 -2.11 -8.32
CA ALA A 55 4.13 -1.15 -7.24
C ALA A 55 5.09 -1.65 -6.15
N LEU A 56 5.05 -2.96 -5.83
CA LEU A 56 5.87 -3.56 -4.78
C LEU A 56 7.33 -3.68 -5.22
N GLU A 57 7.57 -4.20 -6.42
CA GLU A 57 8.93 -4.30 -7.00
C GLU A 57 9.55 -2.92 -7.21
N ASP A 58 8.80 -1.94 -7.75
CA ASP A 58 9.27 -0.58 -7.97
C ASP A 58 9.66 0.12 -6.67
N LEU A 59 8.81 0.02 -5.64
CA LEU A 59 9.06 0.64 -4.34
C LEU A 59 10.26 -0.03 -3.64
N TYR A 60 10.41 -1.35 -3.78
CA TYR A 60 11.53 -2.06 -3.19
C TYR A 60 12.85 -1.67 -3.85
N ALA A 61 12.88 -1.57 -5.18
CA ALA A 61 14.05 -1.10 -5.91
C ALA A 61 14.48 0.31 -5.50
N GLN A 62 13.52 1.20 -5.25
CA GLN A 62 13.79 2.58 -4.80
C GLN A 62 14.33 2.64 -3.37
N MET A 63 13.89 1.73 -2.49
CA MET A 63 14.20 1.79 -1.05
C MET A 63 15.35 0.88 -0.62
N LYS A 64 15.68 -0.18 -1.38
CA LYS A 64 16.66 -1.20 -0.95
C LYS A 64 18.09 -0.67 -0.88
N ASP A 65 18.47 0.27 -1.75
CA ASP A 65 19.86 0.73 -1.91
C ASP A 65 20.13 2.11 -1.27
N THR A 66 19.10 2.80 -0.75
CA THR A 66 19.23 4.16 -0.22
C THR A 66 18.51 4.29 1.12
N PRO A 67 19.06 5.01 2.12
CA PRO A 67 18.29 5.49 3.27
C PRO A 67 17.24 6.50 2.76
N VAL A 68 16.12 5.99 2.27
CA VAL A 68 15.02 6.84 1.81
C VAL A 68 14.33 7.39 3.05
N THR A 69 14.35 8.70 3.20
CA THR A 69 13.46 9.43 4.13
C THR A 69 12.24 9.88 3.30
N PRO A 70 11.19 9.06 3.16
CA PRO A 70 10.02 9.48 2.40
C PRO A 70 9.43 10.74 3.04
N ASP A 71 9.04 11.71 2.21
CA ASP A 71 8.37 12.92 2.68
C ASP A 71 6.96 12.57 3.16
N LEU A 72 6.87 12.17 4.42
CA LEU A 72 5.61 11.80 5.07
C LEU A 72 4.66 12.98 5.14
N MET A 73 5.19 14.18 5.36
CA MET A 73 4.35 15.37 5.43
C MET A 73 3.69 15.65 4.08
N ALA A 74 4.42 15.47 2.97
CA ALA A 74 3.82 15.55 1.64
C ALA A 74 2.79 14.43 1.38
N LEU A 75 3.06 13.20 1.82
CA LEU A 75 2.11 12.11 1.67
C LEU A 75 0.82 12.38 2.46
N TRP A 76 0.93 12.78 3.72
CA TRP A 76 -0.24 13.11 4.55
C TRP A 76 -1.07 14.23 3.95
N ARG A 77 -0.43 15.32 3.47
CA ARG A 77 -1.14 16.39 2.76
C ARG A 77 -1.88 15.88 1.52
N LYS A 78 -1.26 15.00 0.72
CA LYS A 78 -1.92 14.41 -0.45
C LYS A 78 -3.12 13.54 -0.07
N LEU A 79 -3.05 12.82 1.04
CA LEU A 79 -4.17 12.04 1.62
C LEU A 79 -5.23 12.92 2.30
N GLY A 80 -5.01 14.24 2.40
CA GLY A 80 -5.89 15.14 3.12
C GLY A 80 -5.85 14.94 4.63
N VAL A 81 -4.68 14.60 5.17
CA VAL A 81 -4.45 14.40 6.61
C VAL A 81 -3.62 15.57 7.12
N GLU A 82 -4.21 16.38 7.99
CA GLU A 82 -3.54 17.55 8.59
C GLU A 82 -3.59 17.48 10.13
N PRO A 83 -2.52 17.84 10.83
CA PRO A 83 -2.53 17.91 12.29
C PRO A 83 -3.44 19.05 12.78
N GLU A 84 -4.26 18.77 13.78
CA GLU A 84 -5.13 19.75 14.45
C GLU A 84 -4.92 19.66 15.97
N GLY A 85 -3.83 20.27 16.45
CA GLY A 85 -3.43 20.15 17.85
C GLY A 85 -3.11 18.70 18.23
N ALA A 86 -3.93 18.11 19.11
CA ALA A 86 -3.82 16.70 19.51
C ALA A 86 -4.68 15.75 18.65
N SER A 87 -5.48 16.28 17.72
CA SER A 87 -6.29 15.51 16.78
C SER A 87 -5.77 15.66 15.35
N VAL A 88 -6.46 15.02 14.42
CA VAL A 88 -6.17 15.06 12.99
C VAL A 88 -7.43 15.52 12.28
N ARG A 89 -7.28 16.48 11.37
CA ARG A 89 -8.31 16.91 10.45
C ARG A 89 -8.21 16.14 9.14
N LEU A 90 -9.35 15.63 8.69
CA LEU A 90 -9.49 14.94 7.41
C LEU A 90 -10.13 15.88 6.39
N ARG A 91 -9.36 16.26 5.38
CA ARG A 91 -9.81 17.05 4.24
C ARG A 91 -10.39 16.15 3.15
N GLU A 92 -11.48 16.59 2.53
CA GLU A 92 -12.15 15.87 1.44
C GLU A 92 -11.76 16.39 0.05
N ASP A 93 -10.98 17.47 -0.04
CA ASP A 93 -10.57 18.13 -1.28
C ASP A 93 -9.12 17.79 -1.70
N ALA A 94 -8.50 16.79 -1.06
CA ALA A 94 -7.12 16.42 -1.34
C ALA A 94 -7.00 15.43 -2.50
N PRO A 95 -5.87 15.43 -3.25
CA PRO A 95 -5.71 14.60 -4.44
C PRO A 95 -5.86 13.08 -4.22
N LEU A 96 -5.56 12.59 -3.01
CA LEU A 96 -5.65 11.17 -2.65
C LEU A 96 -6.75 10.90 -1.60
N THR A 97 -7.77 11.76 -1.51
CA THR A 97 -8.90 11.56 -0.58
C THR A 97 -9.56 10.20 -0.78
N GLU A 98 -9.87 9.82 -2.03
CA GLU A 98 -10.50 8.51 -2.32
C GLU A 98 -9.61 7.33 -1.93
N VAL A 99 -8.29 7.47 -2.06
CA VAL A 99 -7.32 6.45 -1.62
C VAL A 99 -7.36 6.33 -0.09
N ARG A 100 -7.33 7.46 0.65
CA ARG A 100 -7.45 7.45 2.11
C ARG A 100 -8.76 6.76 2.54
N VAL A 101 -9.87 7.11 1.91
CA VAL A 101 -11.19 6.51 2.19
C VAL A 101 -11.15 5.00 1.95
N ALA A 102 -10.52 4.55 0.86
CA ALA A 102 -10.41 3.12 0.55
C ALA A 102 -9.55 2.37 1.58
N ILE A 103 -8.42 2.93 2.01
CA ILE A 103 -7.54 2.35 3.05
C ILE A 103 -8.25 2.25 4.41
N MET A 104 -9.06 3.26 4.76
CA MET A 104 -9.78 3.30 6.04
C MET A 104 -11.03 2.40 6.08
N ARG A 105 -11.51 1.92 4.94
CA ARG A 105 -12.63 0.96 4.92
C ARG A 105 -12.17 -0.37 5.48
N ALA A 106 -12.97 -0.93 6.39
CA ALA A 106 -12.76 -2.30 6.81
C ALA A 106 -12.83 -3.22 5.56
N PRO A 107 -11.92 -4.21 5.44
CA PRO A 107 -12.01 -5.17 4.36
C PRO A 107 -13.39 -5.82 4.42
N ALA A 108 -14.13 -5.80 3.30
CA ALA A 108 -15.42 -6.47 3.25
C ALA A 108 -15.20 -7.93 3.64
N SER A 109 -15.89 -8.39 4.70
CA SER A 109 -15.92 -9.80 5.07
C SER A 109 -16.53 -10.56 3.90
N ARG A 110 -15.69 -11.10 3.02
CA ARG A 110 -16.14 -12.02 1.97
C ARG A 110 -16.29 -13.39 2.63
N SER A 111 -17.55 -13.73 2.94
CA SER A 111 -18.00 -15.10 3.25
C SER A 111 -17.74 -16.05 2.10
#